data_AF-A0AA37EYY0-F1
#
_entry.id   AF-A0AA37EYY0-F1
#
_cell.length_a   1.000
_cell.length_b   1.000
_cell.length_c   1.000
_cell.angle_alpha   90.00
_cell.angle_beta   90.00
_cell.angle_gamma   90.00
#
_symmetry.space_group_name_H-M   'P 1'
#
loop_
_entity.id
_entity.type
_entity.pdbx_description
1 polymer ?
#
loop_
_entity_poly.entity_id
_entity_poly.type
_entity_poly.pdbx_seq_one_letter_code
_entity_poly.pdbx_strand_id
1 'polypeptide(L)'
;MPSLYSTLFVSLVSCSALAFLLLMLVLHKGELCPGQTGRIQRQLSTLVSFITLAALSGYESQQAIGLVVLVFISAFLGWVLSFKLNKLKHKRSLPLTYWWAMGAPLLLSAAYILSQHALMVFSFTACAVAMANWLMVKAKHRLTSFDKLLPFVGLAATMVSLICVCIYLLTSGQLDENSTLVKQFVIMSTLLLAATLLWLVPLFKKSPPPAQLLLVVTVLSFISSVNLHKIVA
;
A
#
# COMPACT_ATOMS: atom_id res chain seq x y z
N MET A 1 20.03 8.47 11.74
CA MET A 1 18.57 8.26 11.68
C MET A 1 18.10 8.63 10.28
N PRO A 2 17.34 7.76 9.59
CA PRO A 2 16.79 8.12 8.29
C PRO A 2 15.91 9.37 8.40
N SER A 3 15.99 10.26 7.41
CA SER A 3 15.13 11.44 7.37
C SER A 3 13.66 11.00 7.26
N LEU A 4 12.73 11.77 7.84
CA LEU A 4 11.30 11.44 7.75
C LEU A 4 10.88 11.25 6.28
N TYR A 5 11.38 12.09 5.39
CA TYR A 5 11.13 12.02 3.95
C TYR A 5 11.67 10.75 3.27
N SER A 6 12.81 10.20 3.71
CA SER A 6 13.29 8.92 3.14
C SER A 6 12.40 7.75 3.57
N THR A 7 11.96 7.74 4.83
CA THR A 7 11.06 6.68 5.35
C THR A 7 9.69 6.71 4.67
N LEU A 8 9.17 7.92 4.42
CA LEU A 8 7.92 8.12 3.69
C LEU A 8 8.05 7.70 2.23
N PHE A 9 9.18 8.02 1.56
CA PHE A 9 9.44 7.61 0.19
C PHE A 9 9.39 6.09 0.04
N VAL A 10 10.19 5.36 0.85
CA VAL A 10 10.26 3.90 0.82
C VAL A 10 8.90 3.26 1.08
N SER A 11 8.18 3.75 2.10
CA SER A 11 6.89 3.21 2.49
C SER A 11 5.80 3.48 1.44
N LEU A 12 5.71 4.70 0.91
CA LEU A 12 4.68 5.09 -0.06
C LEU A 12 4.89 4.40 -1.40
N VAL A 13 6.12 4.34 -1.92
CA VAL A 13 6.41 3.67 -3.20
C VAL A 13 6.07 2.18 -3.10
N SER A 14 6.54 1.50 -2.04
CA SER A 14 6.29 0.07 -1.86
C SER A 14 4.82 -0.26 -1.67
N CYS A 15 4.10 0.49 -0.81
CA CYS A 15 2.68 0.26 -0.57
C CYS A 15 1.82 0.56 -1.82
N SER A 16 2.10 1.65 -2.54
CA SER A 16 1.35 2.02 -3.74
C SER A 16 1.59 1.06 -4.90
N ALA A 17 2.82 0.57 -5.08
CA ALA A 17 3.18 -0.41 -6.10
C ALA A 17 2.48 -1.76 -5.86
N LEU A 18 2.52 -2.29 -4.63
CA LEU A 18 1.86 -3.54 -4.27
C LEU A 18 0.33 -3.40 -4.35
N ALA A 19 -0.23 -2.27 -3.93
CA ALA A 19 -1.67 -2.01 -4.06
C ALA A 19 -2.07 -1.93 -5.54
N PHE A 20 -1.24 -1.32 -6.39
CA PHE A 20 -1.45 -1.28 -7.83
C PHE A 20 -1.44 -2.69 -8.45
N LEU A 21 -0.50 -3.57 -8.08
CA LEU A 21 -0.49 -4.96 -8.55
C LEU A 21 -1.77 -5.70 -8.16
N LEU A 22 -2.21 -5.57 -6.91
CA LEU A 22 -3.44 -6.19 -6.43
C LEU A 22 -4.66 -5.69 -7.22
N LEU A 23 -4.76 -4.38 -7.44
CA LEU A 23 -5.86 -3.80 -8.23
C LEU A 23 -5.80 -4.26 -9.69
N MET A 24 -4.62 -4.35 -10.30
CA MET A 24 -4.47 -4.85 -11.67
C MET A 24 -4.84 -6.33 -11.79
N LEU A 25 -4.49 -7.15 -10.79
CA LEU A 25 -4.91 -8.55 -10.71
C LEU A 25 -6.44 -8.63 -10.65
N VAL A 26 -7.07 -7.83 -9.79
CA VAL A 26 -8.54 -7.75 -9.69
C VAL A 26 -9.17 -7.28 -11.00
N LEU A 27 -8.58 -6.31 -11.70
CA LEU A 27 -9.09 -5.84 -12.99
C LEU A 27 -8.93 -6.86 -14.13
N HIS A 28 -7.89 -7.70 -14.06
CA HIS A 28 -7.60 -8.67 -15.11
C HIS A 28 -8.31 -10.02 -14.91
N LYS A 29 -8.43 -10.48 -13.66
CA LYS A 29 -9.02 -11.77 -13.31
C LYS A 29 -10.41 -11.66 -12.70
N GLY A 30 -10.79 -10.50 -12.17
CA GLY A 30 -12.15 -10.28 -11.71
C GLY A 30 -13.08 -10.17 -12.89
N GLU A 31 -14.05 -11.07 -12.98
CA GLU A 31 -15.16 -11.03 -13.94
C GLU A 31 -16.09 -9.83 -13.63
N LEU A 32 -15.57 -8.62 -13.86
CA LEU A 32 -16.18 -7.36 -13.50
C LEU A 32 -17.03 -6.86 -14.66
N CYS A 33 -18.25 -6.42 -14.37
CA CYS A 33 -19.05 -5.71 -15.36
C CYS A 33 -18.34 -4.40 -15.78
N PRO A 34 -18.50 -3.91 -17.03
CA PRO A 34 -17.82 -2.71 -17.53
C PRO A 34 -18.13 -1.45 -16.70
N GLY A 35 -19.32 -1.40 -16.07
CA GLY A 35 -19.67 -0.32 -15.15
C GLY A 35 -18.92 -0.36 -13.81
N GLN A 36 -18.46 -1.53 -13.35
CA GLN A 36 -17.65 -1.68 -12.14
C GLN A 36 -16.17 -1.43 -12.42
N THR A 37 -15.63 -1.90 -13.54
CA THR A 37 -14.24 -1.64 -13.94
C THR A 37 -13.96 -0.13 -14.04
N GLY A 38 -14.87 0.63 -14.65
CA GLY A 38 -14.75 2.09 -14.72
C GLY A 38 -14.80 2.79 -13.36
N ARG A 39 -15.51 2.23 -12.36
CA ARG A 39 -15.52 2.79 -10.99
C ARG A 39 -14.21 2.54 -10.26
N ILE A 40 -13.62 1.35 -10.41
CA ILE A 40 -12.33 1.03 -9.81
C ILE A 40 -11.21 1.84 -10.47
N GLN A 41 -11.22 2.00 -11.80
CA GLN A 41 -10.25 2.83 -12.52
C GLN A 41 -10.29 4.31 -12.07
N ARG A 42 -11.44 4.84 -11.67
CA ARG A 42 -11.50 6.20 -11.07
C ARG A 42 -10.81 6.27 -9.71
N GLN A 43 -10.82 5.18 -8.93
CA GLN A 43 -10.08 5.11 -7.67
C GLN A 43 -8.56 4.94 -7.89
N LEU A 44 -8.10 4.58 -9.09
CA LEU A 44 -6.67 4.67 -9.40
C LEU A 44 -6.16 6.13 -9.31
N SER A 45 -7.00 7.13 -9.55
CA SER A 45 -6.61 8.54 -9.35
C SER A 45 -6.19 8.84 -7.91
N THR A 46 -6.86 8.24 -6.91
CA THR A 46 -6.40 8.37 -5.51
C THR A 46 -5.08 7.66 -5.25
N LEU A 47 -4.82 6.54 -5.93
CA LEU A 47 -3.52 5.86 -5.85
C LEU A 47 -2.42 6.73 -6.48
N VAL A 48 -2.69 7.40 -7.60
CA VAL A 48 -1.78 8.37 -8.23
C VAL A 48 -1.45 9.54 -7.30
N SER A 49 -2.40 9.99 -6.46
CA SER A 49 -2.12 11.01 -5.43
C SER A 49 -1.06 10.53 -4.42
N PHE A 50 -1.12 9.27 -3.99
CA PHE A 50 -0.08 8.68 -3.12
C PHE A 50 1.27 8.54 -3.82
N ILE A 51 1.29 8.12 -5.09
CA ILE A 51 2.53 8.06 -5.88
C ILE A 51 3.14 9.47 -6.04
N THR A 52 2.30 10.48 -6.27
CA THR A 52 2.76 11.88 -6.38
C THR A 52 3.39 12.33 -5.06
N LEU A 53 2.74 12.06 -3.93
CA LEU A 53 3.30 12.37 -2.60
C LEU A 53 4.63 11.62 -2.36
N ALA A 54 4.73 10.37 -2.82
CA ALA A 54 5.96 9.62 -2.78
C ALA A 54 7.06 10.31 -3.60
N ALA A 55 6.76 10.73 -4.83
CA ALA A 55 7.70 11.43 -5.70
C ALA A 55 8.27 12.71 -5.05
N LEU A 56 7.40 13.54 -4.46
CA LEU A 56 7.82 14.74 -3.73
C LEU A 56 8.70 14.40 -2.52
N SER A 57 8.32 13.38 -1.74
CA SER A 57 9.12 12.92 -0.60
C SER A 57 10.51 12.41 -1.01
N GLY A 58 10.61 11.78 -2.19
CA GLY A 58 11.88 11.33 -2.78
C GLY A 58 12.77 12.49 -3.21
N TYR A 59 12.18 13.55 -3.76
CA TYR A 59 12.90 14.76 -4.14
C TYR A 59 13.49 15.47 -2.92
N GLU A 60 12.69 15.69 -1.88
CA GLU A 60 13.12 16.33 -0.63
C GLU A 60 14.20 15.54 0.11
N SER A 61 14.15 14.20 0.05
CA SER A 61 15.15 13.35 0.68
C SER A 61 16.43 13.15 -0.13
N GLN A 62 16.57 13.81 -1.29
CA GLN A 62 17.72 13.68 -2.19
C GLN A 62 18.08 12.22 -2.50
N GLN A 63 17.06 11.38 -2.65
CA GLN A 63 17.23 9.97 -3.00
C GLN A 63 17.81 9.83 -4.41
N ALA A 64 18.31 8.63 -4.73
CA ALA A 64 18.91 8.36 -6.04
C ALA A 64 18.03 8.88 -7.19
N ILE A 65 18.58 9.79 -7.97
CA ILE A 65 17.86 10.57 -9.00
C ILE A 65 17.08 9.64 -9.95
N GLY A 66 17.68 8.51 -10.33
CA GLY A 66 17.03 7.52 -11.20
C GLY A 66 15.73 6.96 -10.63
N LEU A 67 15.67 6.66 -9.33
CA LEU A 67 14.46 6.14 -8.69
C LEU A 67 13.38 7.22 -8.61
N VAL A 68 13.76 8.43 -8.21
CA VAL A 68 12.84 9.56 -8.08
C VAL A 68 12.22 9.89 -9.45
N VAL A 69 13.03 9.94 -10.51
CA VAL A 69 12.56 10.18 -11.89
C VAL A 69 11.57 9.11 -12.35
N LEU A 70 11.81 7.83 -12.07
CA LEU A 70 10.86 6.76 -12.40
C LEU A 70 9.50 6.93 -11.71
N VAL A 71 9.52 7.28 -10.42
CA VAL A 71 8.28 7.53 -9.66
C VAL A 71 7.55 8.77 -10.19
N PHE A 72 8.28 9.83 -10.57
CA PHE A 72 7.70 11.02 -11.21
C PHE A 72 7.07 10.70 -12.58
N ILE A 73 7.74 9.91 -13.43
CA ILE A 73 7.20 9.46 -14.71
C ILE A 73 5.90 8.68 -14.49
N SER A 74 5.88 7.77 -13.51
CA SER A 74 4.67 7.04 -13.13
C SER A 74 3.54 7.98 -12.69
N ALA A 75 3.83 8.94 -11.79
CA ALA A 75 2.85 9.92 -11.32
C ALA A 75 2.28 10.75 -12.47
N PHE A 76 3.14 11.25 -13.36
CA PHE A 76 2.76 12.05 -14.52
C PHE A 76 1.85 11.26 -15.47
N LEU A 77 2.26 10.04 -15.85
CA LEU A 77 1.43 9.15 -16.67
C LEU A 77 0.08 8.86 -15.99
N GLY A 78 0.09 8.65 -14.68
CA GLY A 78 -1.13 8.40 -13.89
C GLY A 78 -2.10 9.56 -13.90
N TRP A 79 -1.61 10.80 -13.81
CA TRP A 79 -2.43 12.00 -13.93
C TRP A 79 -3.00 12.17 -15.34
N VAL A 80 -2.19 11.95 -16.38
CA VAL A 80 -2.63 12.00 -17.78
C VAL A 80 -3.74 10.97 -18.04
N LEU A 81 -3.59 9.75 -17.54
CA LEU A 81 -4.59 8.69 -17.67
C LEU A 81 -5.86 8.99 -16.87
N SER A 82 -5.73 9.53 -15.65
CA SER A 82 -6.87 9.95 -14.84
C SER A 82 -7.67 11.06 -15.51
N PHE A 83 -6.99 12.02 -16.13
CA PHE A 83 -7.62 13.09 -16.90
C PHE A 83 -8.34 12.57 -18.15
N LYS A 84 -7.70 11.65 -18.91
CA LYS A 84 -8.33 10.97 -20.04
C LYS A 84 -9.57 10.18 -19.61
N LEU A 85 -9.49 9.47 -18.48
CA LEU A 85 -10.61 8.71 -17.93
C LEU A 85 -11.78 9.61 -17.57
N ASN A 86 -11.53 10.79 -16.99
CA ASN A 86 -12.57 11.76 -16.66
C ASN A 86 -13.25 12.37 -17.89
N LYS A 87 -12.53 12.49 -19.01
CA LYS A 87 -13.09 12.96 -20.29
C LYS A 87 -13.98 11.92 -20.99
N LEU A 88 -13.83 10.63 -20.69
CA LEU A 88 -14.63 9.58 -21.29
C LEU A 88 -16.08 9.62 -20.74
N LYS A 89 -17.03 9.99 -21.61
CA LYS A 89 -18.47 9.90 -21.31
C LYS A 89 -18.94 8.43 -21.36
N HIS A 90 -20.00 8.11 -20.61
CA HIS A 90 -20.68 6.80 -20.56
C HIS A 90 -19.91 5.59 -20.01
N LYS A 91 -19.41 5.66 -18.77
CA LYS A 91 -18.93 4.47 -18.00
C LYS A 91 -17.88 3.60 -18.74
N ARG A 92 -17.20 4.15 -19.76
CA ARG A 92 -16.16 3.44 -20.51
C ARG A 92 -14.89 3.35 -19.67
N SER A 93 -14.29 2.16 -19.67
CA SER A 93 -12.99 1.90 -19.07
C SER A 93 -11.88 2.09 -20.11
N LEU A 94 -10.71 2.56 -19.66
CA LEU A 94 -9.50 2.54 -20.49
C LEU A 94 -8.98 1.10 -20.58
N PRO A 95 -8.32 0.72 -21.68
CA PRO A 95 -7.69 -0.59 -21.77
C PRO A 95 -6.57 -0.71 -20.73
N LEU A 96 -6.44 -1.91 -20.15
CA LEU A 96 -5.48 -2.18 -19.07
C LEU A 96 -4.02 -1.90 -19.47
N THR A 97 -3.70 -2.00 -20.77
CA THR A 97 -2.34 -1.78 -21.30
C THR A 97 -1.81 -0.38 -20.95
N TYR A 98 -2.66 0.64 -20.96
CA TYR A 98 -2.25 1.99 -20.56
C TYR A 98 -1.94 2.10 -19.07
N TRP A 99 -2.71 1.40 -18.22
CA TRP A 99 -2.44 1.36 -16.79
C TRP A 99 -1.14 0.63 -16.48
N TRP A 100 -0.80 -0.43 -17.24
CA TRP A 100 0.50 -1.08 -17.15
C TRP A 100 1.66 -0.15 -17.54
N ALA A 101 1.47 0.76 -18.50
CA ALA A 101 2.49 1.76 -18.84
C ALA A 101 2.79 2.72 -17.67
N MET A 102 1.77 3.09 -16.88
CA MET A 102 1.96 3.84 -15.63
C MET A 102 2.60 2.99 -14.54
N GLY A 103 2.17 1.72 -14.43
CA GLY A 103 2.62 0.78 -13.40
C GLY A 103 4.06 0.34 -13.57
N ALA A 104 4.56 0.12 -14.78
CA ALA A 104 5.90 -0.40 -15.05
C ALA A 104 7.03 0.38 -14.35
N PRO A 105 7.15 1.73 -14.48
CA PRO A 105 8.19 2.48 -13.78
C PRO A 105 8.02 2.46 -12.25
N LEU A 106 6.78 2.41 -11.75
CA LEU A 106 6.50 2.28 -10.31
C LEU A 106 6.94 0.90 -9.78
N LEU A 107 6.68 -0.16 -10.53
CA LEU A 107 7.04 -1.52 -10.14
C LEU A 107 8.55 -1.72 -10.17
N LEU A 108 9.23 -1.13 -11.14
CA LEU A 108 10.69 -1.20 -11.22
C LEU A 108 11.36 -0.48 -10.04
N SER A 109 10.89 0.72 -9.69
CA SER A 109 11.38 1.43 -8.51
C SER A 109 11.05 0.69 -7.21
N ALA A 110 9.84 0.15 -7.06
CA ALA A 110 9.46 -0.65 -5.90
C ALA A 110 10.26 -1.95 -5.79
N ALA A 111 10.53 -2.65 -6.89
CA ALA A 111 11.33 -3.87 -6.90
C ALA A 111 12.75 -3.62 -6.39
N TYR A 112 13.37 -2.50 -6.83
CA TYR A 112 14.67 -2.08 -6.31
C TYR A 112 14.64 -1.74 -4.82
N ILE A 113 13.59 -1.07 -4.34
CA ILE A 113 13.45 -0.73 -2.92
C ILE A 113 13.22 -2.00 -2.08
N LEU A 114 12.37 -2.91 -2.54
CA LEU A 114 12.03 -4.16 -1.84
C LEU A 114 13.23 -5.11 -1.77
N SER A 115 14.13 -5.12 -2.75
CA SER A 115 15.35 -5.94 -2.69
C SER A 115 16.30 -5.47 -1.59
N GLN A 116 16.36 -4.17 -1.32
CA GLN A 116 17.15 -3.60 -0.21
C GLN A 116 16.48 -3.78 1.16
N HIS A 117 15.18 -4.04 1.18
CA HIS A 117 14.35 -4.03 2.40
C HIS A 117 13.47 -5.28 2.51
N ALA A 118 14.08 -6.46 2.29
CA ALA A 118 13.38 -7.74 2.23
C ALA A 118 12.54 -8.06 3.48
N LEU A 119 13.01 -7.66 4.68
CA LEU A 119 12.29 -7.88 5.94
C LEU A 119 10.97 -7.09 6.03
N MET A 120 10.86 -5.98 5.30
CA MET A 120 9.71 -5.07 5.37
C MET A 120 8.58 -5.43 4.38
N VAL A 121 8.83 -6.36 3.46
CA VAL A 121 7.90 -6.76 2.39
C VAL A 121 6.55 -7.17 2.97
N PHE A 122 6.53 -7.92 4.09
CA PHE A 122 5.30 -8.37 4.72
C PHE A 122 4.48 -7.22 5.35
N SER A 123 5.16 -6.19 5.87
CA SER A 123 4.48 -5.00 6.38
C SER A 123 3.91 -4.14 5.26
N PHE A 124 4.66 -3.96 4.16
CA PHE A 124 4.18 -3.24 2.98
C PHE A 124 3.03 -3.97 2.28
N THR A 125 3.05 -5.30 2.22
CA THR A 125 1.93 -6.09 1.69
C THR A 125 0.68 -5.94 2.55
N ALA A 126 0.79 -5.98 3.88
CA ALA A 126 -0.36 -5.73 4.76
C ALA A 126 -1.00 -4.34 4.50
N CYS A 127 -0.18 -3.30 4.39
CA CYS A 127 -0.65 -1.95 4.07
C CYS A 127 -1.24 -1.87 2.65
N ALA A 128 -0.63 -2.53 1.66
CA ALA A 128 -1.09 -2.55 0.28
C ALA A 128 -2.45 -3.25 0.13
N VAL A 129 -2.65 -4.37 0.82
CA VAL A 129 -3.92 -5.11 0.82
C VAL A 129 -5.02 -4.29 1.49
N ALA A 130 -4.70 -3.59 2.60
CA ALA A 130 -5.64 -2.66 3.23
C ALA A 130 -6.03 -1.53 2.26
N MET A 131 -5.05 -0.96 1.54
CA MET A 131 -5.27 0.15 0.62
C MET A 131 -6.08 -0.28 -0.60
N ALA A 132 -5.78 -1.44 -1.17
CA ALA A 132 -6.56 -2.03 -2.25
C ALA A 132 -8.01 -2.27 -1.81
N ASN A 133 -8.21 -2.84 -0.61
CA ASN A 133 -9.56 -3.10 -0.07
C ASN A 133 -10.35 -1.79 0.12
N TRP A 134 -9.73 -0.77 0.71
CA TRP A 134 -10.35 0.56 0.84
C TRP A 134 -10.79 1.14 -0.52
N LEU A 135 -9.93 1.06 -1.53
CA LEU A 135 -10.23 1.55 -2.88
C LEU A 135 -11.38 0.77 -3.53
N MET A 136 -11.46 -0.55 -3.33
CA MET A 136 -12.54 -1.38 -3.86
C MET A 136 -13.89 -1.11 -3.18
N VAL A 137 -13.91 -0.94 -1.87
CA VAL A 137 -15.12 -0.56 -1.12
C VAL A 137 -15.59 0.83 -1.55
N LYS A 138 -14.68 1.78 -1.73
CA LYS A 138 -15.00 3.11 -2.26
C LYS A 138 -15.56 3.05 -3.69
N ALA A 139 -15.09 2.10 -4.51
CA ALA A 139 -15.64 1.85 -5.85
C ALA A 139 -17.02 1.16 -5.85
N LYS A 140 -17.58 0.80 -4.68
CA LYS A 140 -18.82 0.03 -4.51
C LYS A 140 -18.76 -1.29 -5.29
N HIS A 141 -17.67 -2.03 -5.12
CA HIS A 141 -17.55 -3.37 -5.69
C HIS A 141 -18.59 -4.33 -5.09
N ARG A 142 -19.01 -5.36 -5.84
CA ARG A 142 -19.99 -6.38 -5.39
C ARG A 142 -19.35 -7.71 -5.02
N LEU A 143 -18.01 -7.79 -5.05
CA LEU A 143 -17.32 -9.07 -4.88
C LEU A 143 -17.13 -9.36 -3.40
N THR A 144 -18.17 -9.93 -2.79
CA THR A 144 -18.19 -10.34 -1.37
C THR A 144 -17.08 -11.31 -0.99
N SER A 145 -16.50 -12.04 -1.95
CA SER A 145 -15.35 -12.92 -1.73
C SER A 145 -14.08 -12.16 -1.41
N PHE A 146 -13.86 -11.00 -2.03
CA PHE A 146 -12.67 -10.17 -1.78
C PHE A 146 -12.74 -9.48 -0.41
N ASP A 147 -13.95 -9.11 0.04
CA ASP A 147 -14.17 -8.58 1.40
C ASP A 147 -13.74 -9.56 2.50
N LYS A 148 -13.72 -10.88 2.23
CA LYS A 148 -13.23 -11.89 3.15
C LYS A 148 -11.76 -12.20 2.94
N LEU A 149 -11.34 -12.40 1.70
CA LEU A 149 -9.98 -12.82 1.37
C LEU A 149 -8.93 -11.78 1.77
N LEU A 150 -9.19 -10.49 1.51
CA LEU A 150 -8.21 -9.43 1.73
C LEU A 150 -7.87 -9.24 3.22
N PRO A 151 -8.84 -9.19 4.17
CA PRO A 151 -8.51 -9.18 5.59
C PRO A 151 -7.70 -10.40 6.04
N PHE A 152 -7.97 -11.60 5.51
CA PHE A 152 -7.20 -12.80 5.86
C PHE A 152 -5.75 -12.74 5.35
N VAL A 153 -5.55 -12.30 4.11
CA VAL A 153 -4.20 -12.10 3.55
C VAL A 153 -3.46 -11.01 4.32
N GLY A 154 -4.14 -9.91 4.67
CA GLY A 154 -3.61 -8.86 5.52
C GLY A 154 -3.18 -9.37 6.88
N LEU A 155 -4.04 -10.14 7.56
CA LEU A 155 -3.73 -10.77 8.85
C LEU A 155 -2.50 -11.68 8.74
N ALA A 156 -2.45 -12.56 7.75
CA ALA A 156 -1.31 -13.45 7.53
C ALA A 156 -0.01 -12.63 7.32
N ALA A 157 -0.05 -11.59 6.49
CA ALA A 157 1.09 -10.70 6.27
C ALA A 157 1.54 -9.99 7.55
N THR A 158 0.60 -9.54 8.40
CA THR A 158 0.94 -8.91 9.69
C THR A 158 1.53 -9.87 10.70
N MET A 159 1.07 -11.13 10.74
CA MET A 159 1.63 -12.14 11.63
C MET A 159 3.06 -12.46 11.23
N VAL A 160 3.29 -12.68 9.93
CA VAL A 160 4.63 -12.94 9.40
C VAL A 160 5.56 -11.74 9.62
N SER A 161 5.09 -10.49 9.42
CA SER A 161 5.92 -9.31 9.65
C SER A 161 6.35 -9.17 11.11
N LEU A 162 5.46 -9.42 12.07
CA LEU A 162 5.80 -9.39 13.49
C LEU A 162 6.82 -10.46 13.86
N ILE A 163 6.66 -11.68 13.35
CA ILE A 163 7.60 -12.77 13.57
C ILE A 163 8.98 -12.42 12.99
N CYS A 164 9.04 -11.93 11.75
CA CYS A 164 10.29 -11.53 11.11
C CYS A 164 11.02 -10.43 11.88
N VAL A 165 10.31 -9.40 12.35
CA VAL A 165 10.91 -8.32 13.16
C VAL A 165 11.40 -8.85 14.51
N CYS A 166 10.64 -9.74 15.15
CA CYS A 166 11.04 -10.36 16.41
C CYS A 166 12.33 -11.18 16.26
N ILE A 167 12.41 -12.01 15.22
CA ILE A 167 13.64 -12.77 14.90
C ILE A 167 14.81 -11.82 14.65
N TYR A 168 14.62 -10.76 13.86
CA TYR A 168 15.66 -9.77 13.59
C TYR A 168 16.22 -9.16 14.87
N LEU A 169 15.35 -8.71 15.78
CA LEU A 169 15.74 -8.12 17.07
C LEU A 169 16.45 -9.11 17.99
N LEU A 170 16.06 -10.38 17.99
CA LEU A 170 16.73 -11.43 18.76
C LEU A 170 18.13 -11.72 18.21
N THR A 171 18.27 -11.79 16.88
CA THR A 171 19.57 -12.07 16.24
C THR A 171 20.55 -10.90 16.31
N SER A 172 20.05 -9.66 16.35
CA SER A 172 20.90 -8.47 16.39
C SER A 172 21.44 -8.15 17.80
N GLY A 173 20.93 -8.81 18.84
CA GLY A 173 21.37 -8.58 20.23
C GLY A 173 21.05 -7.19 20.77
N GLN A 174 20.27 -6.38 20.06
CA GLN A 174 19.99 -4.97 20.41
C GLN A 174 18.88 -4.78 21.45
N LEU A 175 18.35 -5.87 21.99
CA LEU A 175 17.20 -5.86 22.93
C LEU A 175 17.55 -5.26 24.29
N ASP A 176 18.79 -5.42 24.77
CA ASP A 176 19.15 -5.04 26.15
C ASP A 176 19.66 -3.60 26.30
N GLU A 177 20.15 -2.96 25.23
CA GLU A 177 20.83 -1.66 25.34
C GLU A 177 19.95 -0.44 24.98
N ASN A 178 18.86 -0.61 24.22
CA ASN A 178 18.13 0.51 23.62
C ASN A 178 16.63 0.56 23.97
N SER A 179 16.31 1.25 25.07
CA SER A 179 14.92 1.53 25.50
C SER A 179 14.06 2.24 24.44
N THR A 180 14.69 2.91 23.47
CA THR A 180 14.02 3.59 22.34
C THR A 180 13.56 2.60 21.27
N LEU A 181 14.34 1.57 20.95
CA LEU A 181 13.98 0.53 19.98
C LEU A 181 12.82 -0.33 20.48
N VAL A 182 12.84 -0.68 21.76
CA VAL A 182 11.73 -1.41 22.41
C VAL A 182 10.43 -0.60 22.33
N LYS A 183 10.48 0.70 22.62
CA LYS A 183 9.30 1.59 22.49
C LYS A 183 8.77 1.63 21.05
N GLN A 184 9.64 1.76 20.05
CA GLN A 184 9.23 1.77 18.64
C GLN A 184 8.62 0.44 18.20
N PHE A 185 9.18 -0.68 18.67
CA PHE A 185 8.64 -2.02 18.40
C PHE A 185 7.25 -2.21 19.01
N VAL A 186 7.04 -1.77 20.26
CA VAL A 186 5.73 -1.84 20.92
C VAL A 186 4.70 -0.97 20.20
N ILE A 187 5.06 0.26 19.81
CA ILE A 187 4.18 1.16 19.05
C ILE A 187 3.80 0.53 17.71
N MET A 188 4.78 0.02 16.95
CA MET A 188 4.54 -0.65 15.68
C MET A 188 3.60 -1.85 15.86
N SER A 189 3.91 -2.74 16.81
CA SER A 189 3.15 -3.97 17.03
C SER A 189 1.71 -3.69 17.46
N THR A 190 1.52 -2.74 18.37
CA THR A 190 0.18 -2.35 18.84
C THR A 190 -0.64 -1.70 17.73
N LEU A 191 -0.05 -0.83 16.90
CA LEU A 191 -0.73 -0.21 15.76
C LEU A 191 -1.13 -1.25 14.70
N LEU A 192 -0.24 -2.19 14.38
CA LEU A 192 -0.48 -3.25 13.41
C LEU A 192 -1.59 -4.21 13.89
N LEU A 193 -1.56 -4.59 15.17
CA LEU A 193 -2.60 -5.40 15.80
C LEU A 193 -3.93 -4.66 15.87
N ALA A 194 -3.93 -3.37 16.24
CA ALA A 194 -5.15 -2.56 16.25
C ALA A 194 -5.75 -2.43 14.85
N ALA A 195 -4.91 -2.21 13.82
CA ALA A 195 -5.36 -2.12 12.43
C ALA A 195 -6.02 -3.42 11.97
N THR A 196 -5.41 -4.57 12.25
CA THR A 196 -5.95 -5.88 11.85
C THR A 196 -7.23 -6.26 12.61
N LEU A 197 -7.28 -6.00 13.91
CA LEU A 197 -8.49 -6.22 14.71
C LEU A 197 -9.66 -5.36 14.21
N LEU A 198 -9.42 -4.06 13.96
CA LEU A 198 -10.42 -3.17 13.37
C LEU A 198 -10.86 -3.66 11.99
N TRP A 199 -9.93 -4.20 11.20
CA TRP A 199 -10.22 -4.74 9.88
C TRP A 199 -11.11 -5.99 9.90
N LEU A 200 -11.04 -6.79 10.98
CA LEU A 200 -11.87 -7.98 11.17
C LEU A 200 -13.26 -7.66 11.73
N VAL A 201 -13.50 -6.49 12.33
CA VAL A 201 -14.80 -6.11 12.91
C VAL A 201 -15.99 -6.29 11.94
N PRO A 202 -15.93 -5.83 10.67
CA PRO A 202 -17.03 -6.00 9.72
C PRO A 202 -17.32 -7.47 9.38
N LEU A 203 -16.28 -8.32 9.41
CA LEU A 203 -16.40 -9.75 9.15
C LEU A 203 -17.22 -10.44 10.25
N PHE A 204 -16.95 -10.09 11.52
CA PHE A 204 -17.72 -10.61 12.66
C PHE A 204 -19.15 -10.07 12.69
N LYS A 205 -19.35 -8.80 12.36
CA LYS A 205 -20.68 -8.18 12.30
C LYS A 205 -21.50 -8.59 11.07
N LYS A 206 -20.93 -9.35 10.13
CA LYS A 206 -21.54 -9.73 8.84
C LYS A 206 -22.13 -8.52 8.09
N SER A 207 -21.54 -7.35 8.30
CA SER A 207 -22.01 -6.08 7.74
C SER A 207 -21.05 -5.61 6.65
N PRO A 208 -21.53 -4.91 5.60
CA PRO A 208 -20.63 -4.35 4.61
C PRO A 208 -19.64 -3.38 5.28
N PRO A 209 -18.32 -3.51 5.02
CA PRO A 209 -17.32 -2.67 5.66
C PRO A 209 -17.52 -1.20 5.25
N PRO A 210 -17.63 -0.25 6.20
CA PRO A 210 -17.72 1.16 5.85
C PRO A 210 -16.35 1.66 5.35
N ALA A 211 -16.35 2.44 4.27
CA ALA A 211 -15.12 2.95 3.65
C ALA A 211 -14.25 3.78 4.62
N GLN A 212 -14.85 4.44 5.61
CA GLN A 212 -14.14 5.21 6.63
C GLN A 212 -13.32 4.32 7.57
N LEU A 213 -13.84 3.15 7.97
CA LEU A 213 -13.11 2.21 8.80
C LEU A 213 -11.89 1.68 8.06
N LEU A 214 -12.05 1.31 6.79
CA LEU A 214 -10.92 0.83 5.98
C LEU A 214 -9.86 1.92 5.76
N LEU A 215 -10.26 3.19 5.63
CA LEU A 215 -9.31 4.30 5.63
C LEU A 215 -8.47 4.31 6.92
N VAL A 216 -9.11 4.19 8.09
CA VAL A 216 -8.40 4.15 9.37
C VAL A 216 -7.42 2.98 9.42
N VAL A 217 -7.83 1.79 8.96
CA VAL A 217 -6.96 0.60 8.87
C VAL A 217 -5.74 0.88 7.97
N THR A 218 -5.93 1.52 6.81
CA THR A 218 -4.82 1.86 5.91
C THR A 218 -3.84 2.84 6.53
N VAL A 219 -4.34 3.87 7.20
CA VAL A 219 -3.50 4.89 7.86
C VAL A 219 -2.73 4.28 9.02
N LEU A 220 -3.37 3.46 9.87
CA LEU A 220 -2.69 2.76 10.97
C LEU A 220 -1.61 1.81 10.45
N SER A 221 -1.91 1.05 9.40
CA SER A 221 -0.95 0.13 8.76
C SER A 221 0.24 0.89 8.16
N PHE A 222 -0.02 2.05 7.56
CA PHE A 222 1.01 2.92 7.00
C PHE A 222 1.91 3.53 8.08
N ILE A 223 1.34 4.04 9.17
CA ILE A 223 2.12 4.55 10.31
C ILE A 223 2.96 3.42 10.91
N SER A 224 2.41 2.21 11.01
CA SER A 224 3.16 1.04 11.45
C SER A 224 4.35 0.74 10.52
N SER A 225 4.17 0.76 9.19
CA SER A 225 5.28 0.50 8.25
C SER A 225 6.37 1.57 8.32
N VAL A 226 6.00 2.84 8.56
CA VAL A 226 6.98 3.92 8.74
C VAL A 226 7.80 3.74 10.03
N ASN A 227 7.16 3.29 11.11
CA ASN A 227 7.89 3.00 12.35
C ASN A 227 8.80 1.77 12.21
N LEU A 228 8.38 0.75 11.47
CA LEU A 228 9.20 -0.44 11.18
C LEU A 228 10.50 -0.05 10.46
N HIS A 229 10.42 0.85 9.48
CA HIS A 229 11.61 1.33 8.77
C HIS A 229 12.62 2.00 9.71
N LYS A 230 12.17 2.69 10.77
CA LYS A 230 13.08 3.29 11.77
C LYS A 230 13.80 2.28 12.65
N ILE A 231 13.27 1.06 12.76
CA ILE A 231 13.87 -0.04 13.55
C ILE A 231 14.91 -0.80 12.70
N VAL A 232 14.67 -0.92 11.40
CA VAL A 232 15.50 -1.71 10.48
C VAL A 232 16.59 -0.89 9.78
N ALA A 233 16.43 0.44 9.68
CA ALA A 233 17.39 1.36 9.05
C ALA A 233 18.40 1.96 10.03
#